data_AF-A0A1S1NM81-F1
#
_entry.id   AF-A0A1S1NM81-F1
#
_cell.length_a   1.000
_cell.length_b   1.000
_cell.length_c   1.000
_cell.angle_alpha   90.00
_cell.angle_beta   90.00
_cell.angle_gamma   90.00
#
_symmetry.space_group_name_H-M   'P 1'
#
loop_
_entity.id
_entity.type
_entity.pdbx_description
1 polymer ?
#
loop_
_entity_poly.entity_id
_entity_poly.type
_entity_poly.pdbx_seq_one_letter_code
_entity_poly.pdbx_strand_id
1 'polypeptide(L)'
;MKRVQRADGLRQLLLSDRQHDLKRWPTGQPDPFAEALCAGAPVAVSAAQLMRALMHAGLPHEQFCYGRSDYGKTFVLDERDQLTEHNGG
;
A
#
# COMPACT_ATOMS: atom_id res chain seq x y z
N MET A 1 -17.08 -19.86 6.67
CA MET A 1 -16.65 -18.46 6.87
C MET A 1 -15.15 -18.38 6.61
N LYS A 2 -14.74 -17.70 5.54
CA LYS A 2 -13.36 -17.70 5.05
C LYS A 2 -12.55 -16.74 5.93
N ARG A 3 -11.64 -17.28 6.75
CA ARG A 3 -10.75 -16.55 7.65
C ARG A 3 -9.81 -15.68 6.81
N VAL A 4 -10.01 -14.36 6.82
CA VAL A 4 -9.11 -13.39 6.22
C VAL A 4 -7.78 -13.49 6.97
N GLN A 5 -6.73 -13.92 6.26
CA GLN A 5 -5.35 -13.90 6.77
C GLN A 5 -5.07 -12.49 7.30
N ARG A 6 -4.44 -12.39 8.48
CA ARG A 6 -3.97 -11.12 9.04
C ARG A 6 -3.27 -10.32 7.94
N ALA A 7 -3.75 -9.12 7.68
CA ALA A 7 -3.30 -8.30 6.57
C ALA A 7 -2.02 -7.50 6.90
N ASP A 8 -1.30 -7.89 7.96
CA ASP A 8 0.10 -7.51 8.24
C ASP A 8 0.94 -7.59 6.94
N GLY A 9 0.63 -8.56 6.07
CA GLY A 9 1.27 -8.73 4.77
C GLY A 9 1.22 -7.47 3.89
N LEU A 10 0.07 -6.82 3.72
CA LEU A 10 -0.03 -5.67 2.81
C LEU A 10 0.77 -4.47 3.32
N ARG A 11 0.71 -4.20 4.62
CA ARG A 11 1.50 -3.15 5.27
C ARG A 11 2.99 -3.39 5.09
N GLN A 12 3.45 -4.63 5.30
CA GLN A 12 4.85 -5.01 5.10
C GLN A 12 5.30 -4.90 3.65
N LEU A 13 4.42 -5.24 2.69
CA LEU A 13 4.71 -5.08 1.26
C LEU A 13 4.91 -3.62 0.88
N LEU A 14 4.01 -2.74 1.33
CA LEU A 14 4.12 -1.30 1.10
C LEU A 14 5.38 -0.72 1.74
N LEU A 15 5.70 -1.15 2.97
CA LEU A 15 6.90 -0.72 3.67
C LEU A 15 8.17 -1.19 2.94
N SER A 16 8.22 -2.44 2.47
CA SER A 16 9.36 -2.99 1.74
C SER A 16 9.57 -2.30 0.39
N ASP A 17 8.49 -2.03 -0.37
CA ASP A 17 8.58 -1.26 -1.63
C ASP A 17 9.10 0.16 -1.36
N ARG A 18 8.57 0.83 -0.32
CA ARG A 18 9.01 2.18 0.04
C ARG A 18 10.46 2.23 0.51
N GLN A 19 10.90 1.27 1.31
CA GLN A 19 12.30 1.18 1.76
C GLN A 19 13.25 0.94 0.58
N HIS A 20 12.85 0.12 -0.39
CA HIS A 20 13.60 -0.07 -1.62
C HIS A 20 13.75 1.25 -2.40
N ASP A 21 12.68 2.03 -2.54
CA ASP A 21 12.71 3.35 -3.17
C ASP A 21 13.62 4.33 -2.41
N LEU A 22 13.50 4.41 -1.08
CA LEU A 22 14.29 5.31 -0.25
C LEU A 22 15.78 4.95 -0.24
N LYS A 23 16.13 3.66 -0.38
CA LYS A 23 17.52 3.23 -0.56
C LYS A 23 18.10 3.73 -1.89
N ARG A 24 17.29 3.76 -2.94
CA ARG A 24 17.69 4.23 -4.28
C ARG A 24 17.68 5.76 -4.37
N TRP A 25 16.71 6.41 -3.72
CA TRP A 25 16.47 7.84 -3.75
C TRP A 25 16.21 8.38 -2.32
N PRO A 26 17.26 8.61 -1.52
CA PRO A 26 17.10 9.11 -0.16
C PRO A 26 16.46 10.51 -0.14
N THR A 27 15.50 10.72 0.76
CA THR A 27 14.75 11.98 0.89
C THR A 27 15.39 13.00 1.84
N GLY A 28 16.47 12.64 2.55
CA GLY A 28 17.16 13.51 3.52
C GLY A 28 16.36 13.86 4.79
N GLN A 29 15.09 13.49 4.84
CA GLN A 29 14.16 13.64 5.97
C GLN A 29 13.43 12.31 6.19
N PRO A 30 12.91 12.06 7.41
CA PRO A 30 12.06 10.91 7.67
C PRO A 30 10.86 10.89 6.72
N ASP A 31 10.46 9.69 6.31
CA ASP A 31 9.36 9.49 5.36
C ASP A 31 8.05 9.25 6.12
N PRO A 32 7.10 10.21 6.16
CA PRO A 32 5.90 10.09 6.98
C PRO A 32 5.04 8.89 6.61
N PHE A 33 5.09 8.48 5.33
CA PHE A 33 4.37 7.29 4.85
C PHE A 33 4.96 6.01 5.46
N ALA A 34 6.27 5.83 5.40
CA ALA A 34 6.94 4.68 6.04
C ALA A 34 6.77 4.69 7.56
N GLU A 35 6.82 5.85 8.21
CA GLU A 35 6.58 5.97 9.66
C GLU A 35 5.16 5.54 10.04
N ALA A 36 4.15 6.03 9.32
CA ALA A 36 2.76 5.66 9.55
C ALA A 36 2.50 4.17 9.28
N LEU A 37 3.15 3.60 8.25
CA LEU A 37 3.15 2.15 8.02
C LEU A 37 3.72 1.39 9.22
N CYS A 38 4.91 1.75 9.70
CA CYS A 38 5.56 1.14 10.86
C CYS A 38 4.74 1.27 12.15
N ALA A 39 4.08 2.41 12.35
CA ALA A 39 3.29 2.70 13.55
C ALA A 39 1.93 1.97 13.59
N GLY A 40 1.55 1.25 12.51
CA GLY A 40 0.23 0.65 12.41
C GLY A 40 -0.90 1.69 12.20
N ALA A 41 -0.56 2.94 11.92
CA ALA A 41 -1.54 4.00 11.74
C ALA A 41 -2.34 3.80 10.43
N PRO A 42 -3.55 4.38 10.34
CA PRO A 42 -4.26 4.48 9.07
C PRO A 42 -3.45 5.25 8.04
N VAL A 43 -3.31 4.71 6.82
CA VAL A 43 -2.56 5.36 5.74
C VAL A 43 -3.36 5.39 4.45
N ALA A 44 -3.31 6.54 3.77
CA ALA A 44 -3.81 6.64 2.40
C ALA A 44 -2.80 6.01 1.44
N VAL A 45 -3.28 5.11 0.58
CA VAL A 45 -2.49 4.36 -0.38
C VAL A 45 -3.14 4.48 -1.76
N SER A 46 -2.41 4.96 -2.75
CA SER A 46 -2.88 5.01 -4.14
C SER A 46 -2.87 3.63 -4.78
N ALA A 47 -3.73 3.45 -5.79
CA ALA A 47 -3.72 2.26 -6.65
C ALA A 47 -2.32 2.01 -7.28
N ALA A 48 -1.59 3.07 -7.63
CA ALA A 48 -0.24 2.95 -8.17
C ALA A 48 0.75 2.38 -7.14
N GLN A 49 0.67 2.80 -5.87
CA GLN A 49 1.49 2.22 -4.80
C GLN A 49 1.14 0.75 -4.53
N LEU A 50 -0.15 0.40 -4.52
CA LEU A 50 -0.60 -0.99 -4.37
C LEU A 50 -0.12 -1.85 -5.54
N MET A 51 -0.31 -1.39 -6.78
CA MET A 51 0.15 -2.06 -7.99
C MET A 51 1.64 -2.38 -7.90
N ARG A 52 2.48 -1.39 -7.56
CA ARG A 52 3.93 -1.54 -7.47
C ARG A 52 4.35 -2.52 -6.38
N ALA A 53 3.82 -2.36 -5.17
CA ALA A 53 4.17 -3.22 -4.04
C ALA A 53 3.79 -4.69 -4.31
N LEU A 54 2.61 -4.93 -4.89
CA LEU A 54 2.15 -6.27 -5.26
C LEU A 54 2.97 -6.84 -6.42
N MET A 55 3.26 -6.04 -7.46
CA MET A 55 4.10 -6.45 -8.59
C MET A 55 5.50 -6.87 -8.15
N HIS A 56 6.16 -6.08 -7.29
CA HIS A 56 7.48 -6.42 -6.75
C HIS A 56 7.48 -7.69 -5.89
N ALA A 57 6.35 -8.02 -5.28
CA ALA A 57 6.15 -9.26 -4.54
C ALA A 57 5.73 -10.46 -5.39
N GLY A 58 5.53 -10.28 -6.71
CA GLY A 58 4.99 -11.32 -7.59
C GLY A 58 3.54 -11.69 -7.30
N LEU A 59 2.77 -10.76 -6.73
CA LEU A 59 1.35 -10.95 -6.37
C LEU A 59 0.41 -10.37 -7.45
N PRO A 60 -0.86 -10.81 -7.49
CA PRO A 60 -1.86 -10.24 -8.38
C PRO A 60 -2.01 -8.74 -8.17
N HIS A 61 -1.92 -7.97 -9.24
CA HIS A 61 -1.89 -6.50 -9.23
C HIS A 61 -2.66 -5.87 -10.39
N GLU A 62 -3.22 -6.69 -11.29
CA GLU A 62 -3.79 -6.29 -12.56
C GLU A 62 -4.98 -5.34 -12.38
N GLN A 63 -5.75 -5.47 -11.30
CA GLN A 63 -6.90 -4.60 -11.03
C GLN A 63 -6.51 -3.13 -10.84
N PHE A 64 -5.26 -2.85 -10.45
CA PHE A 64 -4.73 -1.51 -10.23
C PHE A 64 -4.01 -0.92 -11.46
N CYS A 65 -3.82 -1.72 -12.51
CA CYS A 65 -3.17 -1.27 -13.75
C CYS A 65 -4.03 -0.28 -14.54
N TYR A 66 -3.41 0.48 -15.45
CA TYR A 66 -4.11 1.40 -16.34
C TYR A 66 -5.30 0.74 -17.07
N GLY A 67 -6.45 1.41 -17.05
CA GLY A 67 -7.68 0.93 -17.70
C GLY A 67 -8.40 -0.19 -16.97
N ARG A 68 -8.07 -0.43 -15.70
CA ARG A 68 -8.70 -1.46 -14.84
C ARG A 68 -9.52 -0.84 -13.72
N SER A 69 -10.27 -1.67 -13.01
CA SER A 69 -11.34 -1.25 -12.07
C SER A 69 -10.89 -0.31 -10.98
N ASP A 70 -9.65 -0.46 -10.52
CA ASP A 70 -9.11 0.33 -9.42
C ASP A 70 -8.05 1.34 -9.86
N TYR A 71 -7.88 1.53 -11.16
CA TYR A 71 -6.95 2.50 -11.68
C TYR A 71 -7.28 3.92 -11.18
N GLY A 72 -6.25 4.62 -10.68
CA GLY A 72 -6.37 6.01 -10.23
C GLY A 72 -7.09 6.20 -8.89
N LYS A 73 -7.55 5.12 -8.26
CA LYS A 73 -8.21 5.19 -6.94
C LYS A 73 -7.22 5.40 -5.80
N THR A 74 -7.76 5.88 -4.69
CA THR A 74 -7.08 5.94 -3.39
C THR A 74 -7.81 5.03 -2.40
N PHE A 75 -7.05 4.40 -1.53
CA PHE A 75 -7.54 3.50 -0.50
C PHE A 75 -7.02 3.96 0.86
N VAL A 76 -7.70 3.56 1.93
CA VAL A 76 -7.18 3.64 3.30
C VAL A 76 -6.86 2.23 3.77
N LEU A 77 -5.61 2.02 4.17
CA LEU A 77 -5.21 0.85 4.94
C LEU A 77 -5.34 1.19 6.43
N ASP A 78 -6.30 0.59 7.12
CA ASP A 78 -6.58 0.89 8.53
C ASP A 78 -5.65 0.15 9.51
N GLU A 79 -5.86 0.37 10.80
CA GLU A 79 -5.09 -0.23 11.91
C GLU A 79 -5.26 -1.77 12.01
N ARG A 80 -6.28 -2.32 11.35
CA ARG A 80 -6.57 -3.76 11.27
C ARG A 80 -6.12 -4.35 9.94
N ASP A 81 -5.31 -3.59 9.20
CA ASP A 81 -4.84 -3.87 7.86
C ASP A 81 -5.97 -4.15 6.85
N GLN A 82 -7.14 -3.56 7.07
CA GLN A 82 -8.21 -3.61 6.06
C GLN A 82 -8.01 -2.47 5.07
N LEU A 83 -8.00 -2.83 3.78
CA LEU A 83 -7.94 -1.87 2.69
C LEU A 83 -9.37 -1.52 2.27
N THR A 84 -9.74 -0.24 2.42
CA THR A 84 -11.04 0.28 2.02
C THR A 84 -10.88 1.39 0.98
N GLU A 85 -11.75 1.43 -0.02
CA GLU A 85 -11.74 2.49 -1.02
C GLU A 85 -12.03 3.84 -0.36
N HIS A 86 -11.16 4.82 -0.56
CA HIS A 86 -11.37 6.19 -0.13
C HIS A 86 -12.23 6.88 -1.18
N ASN A 87 -13.55 6.75 -1.04
CA ASN A 87 -14.49 7.55 -1.81
C ASN A 87 -14.30 9.02 -1.38
N GLY A 88 -13.53 9.78 -2.16
CA GLY A 88 -13.47 11.23 -1.97
C GLY A 88 -14.90 11.79 -2.06
N GLY A 89 -15.32 12.48 -1.01
CA GLY A 89 -16.53 13.30 -1.04
C GLY A 89 -16.34 14.54 -1.90
#